data_AF-A0A2P2D5F9-F1
#
_entry.id   AF-A0A2P2D5F9-F1
#
_cell.length_a   1.000
_cell.length_b   1.000
_cell.length_c   1.000
_cell.angle_alpha   90.00
_cell.angle_beta   90.00
_cell.angle_gamma   90.00
#
_symmetry.space_group_name_H-M   'P 1'
#
loop_
_entity.id
_entity.type
_entity.pdbx_description
1 polymer ?
#
loop_
_entity_poly.entity_id
_entity_poly.type
_entity_poly.pdbx_seq_one_letter_code
_entity_poly.pdbx_strand_id
1 'polypeptide(L)'
;MIFKIVSFLLAAYFVFAGVVQYNDPDPLHWMLLYFTSSLACILAAFDKDKLPLLYVVIGMAAIEIAATIDGFFDWLRTGNENLITAKMTDEKPYIELGREFLGAFISLVVIVWLWYRKRPNNSK
;
A
#
# COMPACT_ATOMS: atom_id res chain seq x y z
N MET A 1 -16.69 5.42 -16.12
CA MET A 1 -16.08 6.73 -15.84
C MET A 1 -15.61 6.83 -14.39
N ILE A 2 -16.48 6.61 -13.39
CA ILE A 2 -16.10 6.71 -11.96
C ILE A 2 -14.90 5.85 -11.57
N PHE A 3 -14.85 4.59 -12.03
CA PHE A 3 -13.71 3.70 -11.78
C PHE A 3 -12.36 4.32 -12.20
N LYS A 4 -12.30 4.89 -13.43
CA LYS A 4 -11.07 5.49 -13.96
C LYS A 4 -10.62 6.69 -13.13
N ILE A 5 -11.58 7.51 -12.70
CA ILE A 5 -11.31 8.66 -11.82
C ILE A 5 -10.73 8.17 -10.49
N VAL A 6 -11.35 7.17 -9.86
CA VAL A 6 -10.86 6.57 -8.61
C VAL A 6 -9.45 5.98 -8.80
N SER A 7 -9.20 5.26 -9.89
CA SER A 7 -7.87 4.71 -10.20
C SER A 7 -6.82 5.81 -10.37
N PHE A 8 -7.13 6.93 -11.01
CA PHE A 8 -6.18 8.04 -11.12
C PHE A 8 -5.93 8.74 -9.78
N LEU A 9 -6.97 8.90 -8.94
CA LEU A 9 -6.80 9.44 -7.59
C LEU A 9 -5.92 8.53 -6.73
N LEU A 10 -6.13 7.21 -6.79
CA LEU A 10 -5.30 6.23 -6.09
C LEU A 10 -3.86 6.20 -6.64
N ALA A 11 -3.68 6.33 -7.96
CA ALA A 11 -2.36 6.46 -8.55
C ALA A 11 -1.62 7.71 -8.04
N ALA A 12 -2.30 8.85 -7.99
CA ALA A 12 -1.74 10.09 -7.45
C ALA A 12 -1.40 9.96 -5.96
N TYR A 13 -2.28 9.32 -5.18
CA TYR A 13 -2.01 8.99 -3.77
C TYR A 13 -0.75 8.16 -3.61
N PHE A 14 -0.57 7.08 -4.39
CA PHE A 14 0.63 6.25 -4.30
C PHE A 14 1.90 6.96 -4.78
N VAL A 15 1.82 7.82 -5.78
CA VAL A 15 2.96 8.68 -6.16
C VAL A 15 3.33 9.58 -4.99
N PHE A 16 2.34 10.24 -4.38
CA PHE A 16 2.56 11.07 -3.21
C PHE A 16 3.20 10.29 -2.05
N ALA A 17 2.66 9.12 -1.72
CA ALA A 17 3.21 8.25 -0.67
C ALA A 17 4.67 7.85 -0.96
N GLY A 18 4.98 7.44 -2.19
CA GLY A 18 6.34 7.13 -2.62
C GLY A 18 7.29 8.33 -2.53
N VAL A 19 6.82 9.55 -2.82
CA VAL A 19 7.64 10.77 -2.69
C VAL A 19 7.86 11.14 -1.22
N VAL A 20 6.87 10.97 -0.34
CA VAL A 20 7.03 11.25 1.09
C VAL A 20 8.11 10.35 1.71
N GLN A 21 8.27 9.14 1.18
CA GLN A 21 9.22 8.14 1.65
C GLN A 21 10.70 8.59 1.56
N TYR A 22 11.05 9.58 0.75
CA TYR A 22 12.43 10.12 0.73
C TYR A 22 12.94 10.62 2.10
N ASN A 23 12.02 10.87 3.05
CA ASN A 23 12.36 11.30 4.40
C ASN A 23 12.54 10.13 5.39
N ASP A 24 12.37 8.87 4.96
CA ASP A 24 12.48 7.69 5.82
C ASP A 24 13.91 7.09 5.80
N PRO A 25 14.32 6.36 6.87
CA PRO A 25 15.62 5.71 6.96
C PRO A 25 15.87 4.65 5.87
N ASP A 26 14.84 3.93 5.43
CA ASP A 26 14.91 2.77 4.55
C ASP A 26 13.91 2.83 3.36
N PRO A 27 14.05 3.85 2.50
CA PRO A 27 12.94 4.28 1.64
C PRO A 27 12.68 3.38 0.43
N LEU A 28 13.67 2.59 0.00
CA LEU A 28 13.66 1.99 -1.34
C LEU A 28 12.55 0.96 -1.55
N HIS A 29 12.31 0.08 -0.58
CA HIS A 29 11.34 -1.00 -0.72
C HIS A 29 9.91 -0.47 -0.65
N TRP A 30 9.64 0.47 0.26
CA TRP A 30 8.39 1.24 0.33
C TRP A 30 8.10 2.04 -0.94
N MET A 31 9.09 2.78 -1.47
CA MET A 31 8.97 3.49 -2.74
C MET A 31 8.65 2.52 -3.89
N LEU A 32 9.31 1.37 -3.93
CA LEU A 32 9.04 0.35 -4.94
C LEU A 32 7.61 -0.17 -4.84
N LEU A 33 7.11 -0.49 -3.64
CA LEU A 33 5.73 -0.91 -3.42
C LEU A 33 4.73 0.16 -3.88
N TYR A 34 4.94 1.42 -3.49
CA TYR A 34 4.01 2.50 -3.84
C TYR A 34 4.04 2.83 -5.33
N PHE A 35 5.20 2.95 -5.96
CA PHE A 35 5.28 3.24 -7.39
C PHE A 35 4.76 2.10 -8.26
N THR A 36 5.00 0.84 -7.88
CA THR A 36 4.41 -0.31 -8.58
C THR A 36 2.89 -0.37 -8.41
N SER A 37 2.37 -0.01 -7.22
CA SER A 37 0.93 0.16 -6.97
C SER A 37 0.31 1.27 -7.81
N SER A 38 1.02 2.41 -7.94
CA SER A 38 0.62 3.51 -8.81
C SER A 38 0.57 3.09 -10.28
N LEU A 39 1.60 2.39 -10.75
CA LEU A 39 1.64 1.86 -12.12
C LEU A 39 0.45 0.91 -12.39
N ALA A 40 0.13 0.03 -11.44
CA ALA A 40 -1.04 -0.85 -11.55
C ALA A 40 -2.34 -0.05 -11.68
N CYS A 41 -2.52 1.01 -10.89
CA CYS A 41 -3.69 1.89 -10.96
C CYS A 41 -3.77 2.65 -12.30
N ILE A 42 -2.65 3.15 -12.82
CA ILE A 42 -2.59 3.84 -14.12
C ILE A 42 -2.97 2.88 -15.24
N LEU A 43 -2.37 1.68 -15.27
CA LEU A 43 -2.70 0.66 -16.26
C LEU A 43 -4.17 0.27 -16.19
N ALA A 44 -4.72 0.17 -14.98
CA ALA A 44 -6.14 -0.13 -14.77
C ALA A 44 -7.07 0.97 -15.32
N ALA A 45 -6.73 2.23 -15.13
CA ALA A 45 -7.50 3.37 -15.66
C ALA A 45 -7.56 3.37 -17.20
N PHE A 46 -6.52 2.84 -17.85
CA PHE A 46 -6.45 2.66 -19.31
C PHE A 46 -6.95 1.30 -19.80
N ASP A 47 -7.52 0.46 -18.93
CA ASP A 47 -7.98 -0.91 -19.23
C ASP A 47 -6.86 -1.80 -19.80
N LYS A 48 -5.61 -1.55 -19.37
CA LYS A 48 -4.36 -2.24 -19.75
C LYS A 48 -3.75 -3.01 -18.58
N ASP A 49 -4.56 -3.40 -17.61
CA ASP A 49 -4.14 -4.13 -16.43
C ASP A 49 -3.30 -5.37 -16.80
N LYS A 50 -2.33 -5.75 -15.97
CA LYS A 50 -1.56 -7.00 -16.14
C LYS A 50 -1.72 -7.86 -14.90
N LEU A 51 -2.28 -9.07 -15.04
CA LEU A 51 -2.47 -9.98 -13.90
C LEU A 51 -1.16 -10.28 -13.17
N PRO A 52 -0.02 -10.54 -13.86
CA PRO A 52 1.26 -10.74 -13.19
C PRO A 52 1.67 -9.55 -12.33
N LEU A 53 1.44 -8.31 -12.80
CA LEU A 53 1.75 -7.11 -12.02
C LEU A 53 0.93 -7.05 -10.73
N LEU A 54 -0.38 -7.34 -10.80
CA LEU A 54 -1.23 -7.33 -9.60
C LEU A 54 -0.76 -8.38 -8.59
N TYR A 55 -0.37 -9.58 -9.03
CA TYR A 55 0.17 -10.60 -8.13
C TYR A 55 1.52 -10.23 -7.52
N VAL A 56 2.39 -9.56 -8.28
CA VAL A 56 3.66 -9.05 -7.75
C VAL A 56 3.39 -8.06 -6.62
N VAL A 57 2.51 -7.09 -6.82
CA VAL A 57 2.22 -6.08 -5.79
C VAL A 57 1.51 -6.70 -4.58
N ILE A 58 0.61 -7.67 -4.79
CA ILE A 58 0.00 -8.46 -3.69
C ILE A 58 1.08 -9.18 -2.87
N GLY A 59 2.03 -9.83 -3.54
CA GLY A 59 3.14 -10.53 -2.89
C GLY A 59 4.02 -9.59 -2.08
N MET A 60 4.41 -8.45 -2.66
CA MET A 60 5.17 -7.41 -1.97
C MET A 60 4.41 -6.92 -0.73
N ALA A 61 3.16 -6.49 -0.89
CA ALA A 61 2.36 -5.97 0.21
C ALA A 61 2.15 -7.02 1.32
N ALA A 62 1.96 -8.30 0.97
CA ALA A 62 1.83 -9.37 1.93
C ALA A 62 3.11 -9.63 2.74
N ILE A 63 4.29 -9.52 2.10
CA ILE A 63 5.58 -9.62 2.78
C ILE A 63 5.75 -8.45 3.76
N GLU A 64 5.49 -7.22 3.33
CA GLU A 64 5.60 -6.04 4.19
C GLU A 64 4.63 -6.09 5.37
N ILE A 65 3.39 -6.50 5.11
CA ILE A 65 2.39 -6.73 6.18
C ILE A 65 2.92 -7.76 7.17
N ALA A 66 3.42 -8.89 6.71
CA ALA A 66 3.93 -9.94 7.59
C ALA A 66 5.16 -9.47 8.41
N ALA A 67 5.99 -8.60 7.86
CA ALA A 67 7.15 -8.04 8.55
C ALA A 67 6.77 -7.00 9.62
N THR A 68 5.67 -6.27 9.42
CA THR A 68 5.31 -5.10 10.23
C THR A 68 4.11 -5.33 11.15
N ILE A 69 3.43 -6.47 11.03
CA ILE A 69 2.18 -6.80 11.75
C ILE A 69 2.34 -6.78 13.27
N ASP A 70 3.48 -7.20 13.80
CA ASP A 70 3.72 -7.24 15.24
C ASP A 70 3.70 -5.82 15.83
N GLY A 71 4.36 -4.87 15.17
CA GLY A 71 4.35 -3.47 15.60
C GLY A 71 2.97 -2.82 15.49
N PHE A 72 2.18 -3.19 14.47
CA PHE A 72 0.79 -2.75 14.40
C PHE A 72 -0.06 -3.27 15.56
N PHE A 73 0.10 -4.54 15.96
CA PHE A 73 -0.59 -5.09 17.13
C PHE A 73 -0.12 -4.47 18.44
N ASP A 74 1.17 -4.18 18.58
CA ASP A 74 1.70 -3.50 19.76
C ASP A 74 1.20 -2.06 19.86
N TRP A 75 1.06 -1.37 18.73
CA TRP A 75 0.37 -0.08 18.67
C TRP A 75 -1.10 -0.21 19.11
N LEU A 76 -1.85 -1.20 18.60
CA LEU A 76 -3.26 -1.42 18.99
C LEU A 76 -3.42 -1.71 20.49
N ARG A 77 -2.46 -2.42 21.09
CA ARG A 77 -2.45 -2.73 22.53
C ARG A 77 -2.11 -1.51 23.38
N THR A 78 -1.19 -0.67 22.90
CA THR A 78 -0.70 0.49 23.64
C THR A 78 -1.66 1.68 23.51
N GLY A 79 -2.27 1.88 22.34
CA GLY A 79 -3.42 2.75 22.08
C GLY A 79 -3.26 4.25 22.34
N ASN A 80 -2.11 4.70 22.82
CA ASN A 80 -1.95 6.05 23.37
C ASN A 80 -1.56 7.11 22.34
N GLU A 81 -1.07 6.71 21.15
CA GLU A 81 -0.44 7.64 20.21
C GLU A 81 -1.02 7.52 18.79
N ASN A 82 -1.13 8.66 18.11
CA ASN A 82 -1.63 8.73 16.75
C ASN A 82 -0.50 8.41 15.76
N LEU A 83 -0.64 7.36 14.95
CA LEU A 83 0.38 6.94 13.98
C LEU A 83 0.75 8.01 12.95
N ILE A 84 -0.12 8.99 12.67
CA ILE A 84 0.13 10.03 11.67
C ILE A 84 0.95 11.18 12.27
N THR A 85 0.71 11.54 13.54
CA THR A 85 1.31 12.73 14.17
C THR A 85 2.39 12.42 15.19
N ALA A 86 2.47 11.17 15.67
CA ALA A 86 3.50 10.73 16.59
C ALA A 86 4.88 10.77 15.91
N LYS A 87 5.89 11.16 16.69
CA LYS A 87 7.27 11.13 16.23
C LYS A 87 7.79 9.70 16.26
N MET A 88 8.48 9.32 15.19
CA MET A 88 9.32 8.12 15.19
C MET A 88 10.50 8.34 16.14
N THR A 89 10.65 7.45 17.09
CA THR A 89 11.74 7.43 18.07
C THR A 89 12.09 5.98 18.36
N ASP A 90 13.37 5.69 18.62
CA ASP A 90 13.84 4.34 18.98
C ASP A 90 13.11 3.74 20.19
N GLU A 91 12.59 4.60 21.08
CA GLU A 91 11.80 4.20 22.25
C GLU A 91 10.40 3.66 21.89
N LYS A 92 9.91 3.93 20.68
CA LYS A 92 8.54 3.62 20.22
C LYS A 92 8.53 3.05 18.79
N PRO A 93 9.15 1.87 18.57
CA PRO A 93 9.25 1.26 17.25
C PRO A 93 7.88 0.90 16.65
N TYR A 94 6.88 0.66 17.48
CA TYR A 94 5.50 0.36 17.05
C TYR A 94 4.84 1.50 16.25
N ILE A 95 5.32 2.75 16.38
CA ILE A 95 4.79 3.87 15.59
C ILE A 95 5.22 3.75 14.13
N GLU A 96 6.49 3.44 13.89
CA GLU A 96 7.04 3.23 12.55
C GLU A 96 6.40 2.01 11.91
N LEU A 97 6.51 0.84 12.55
CA LEU A 97 5.93 -0.41 12.05
C LEU A 97 4.41 -0.31 11.84
N GLY A 98 3.70 0.41 12.71
CA GLY A 98 2.26 0.63 12.55
C GLY A 98 1.93 1.44 11.29
N ARG A 99 2.72 2.47 10.96
CA ARG A 99 2.55 3.28 9.73
C ARG A 99 2.88 2.47 8.49
N GLU A 100 3.98 1.75 8.53
CA GLU A 100 4.45 0.85 7.48
C GLU A 100 3.42 -0.23 7.15
N PHE A 101 2.89 -0.89 8.18
CA PHE A 101 1.80 -1.84 8.06
C PHE A 101 0.59 -1.23 7.36
N LEU A 102 0.15 -0.04 7.77
CA LEU A 102 -1.01 0.63 7.16
C LEU A 102 -0.74 0.99 5.69
N GLY A 103 0.47 1.43 5.36
CA GLY A 103 0.88 1.71 3.98
C GLY A 103 0.84 0.46 3.09
N ALA A 104 1.39 -0.65 3.58
CA ALA A 104 1.31 -1.94 2.90
C ALA A 104 -0.13 -2.45 2.76
N PHE A 105 -0.93 -2.31 3.82
CA PHE A 105 -2.32 -2.73 3.84
C PHE A 105 -3.19 -1.96 2.84
N ILE A 106 -3.03 -0.64 2.74
CA ILE A 106 -3.72 0.18 1.74
C ILE A 106 -3.33 -0.28 0.32
N SER A 107 -2.03 -0.54 0.08
CA SER A 107 -1.55 -1.08 -1.19
C SER A 107 -2.24 -2.41 -1.52
N LEU A 108 -2.29 -3.34 -0.57
CA LEU A 108 -2.96 -4.63 -0.74
C LEU A 108 -4.44 -4.46 -1.09
N VAL A 109 -5.20 -3.68 -0.32
CA VAL A 109 -6.64 -3.49 -0.52
C VAL A 109 -6.93 -2.92 -1.90
N VAL A 110 -6.17 -1.91 -2.34
CA VAL A 110 -6.34 -1.31 -3.67
C VAL A 110 -6.06 -2.31 -4.78
N ILE A 111 -4.96 -3.06 -4.70
CA ILE A 111 -4.60 -4.02 -5.75
C ILE A 111 -5.57 -5.19 -5.79
N VAL A 112 -6.06 -5.65 -4.64
CA VAL A 112 -7.12 -6.66 -4.55
C VAL A 112 -8.40 -6.14 -5.21
N TRP A 113 -8.79 -4.88 -5.00
CA TRP A 113 -9.91 -4.26 -5.69
C TRP A 113 -9.72 -4.21 -7.22
N LEU A 114 -8.52 -3.85 -7.70
CA LEU A 114 -8.19 -3.89 -9.14
C LEU A 114 -8.26 -5.33 -9.70
N TRP A 115 -7.78 -6.31 -8.93
CA TRP A 115 -7.82 -7.72 -9.30
C TRP A 115 -9.25 -8.26 -9.39
N TYR A 116 -10.11 -7.93 -8.41
CA TYR A 116 -11.53 -8.32 -8.43
C TYR A 116 -12.26 -7.73 -9.64
N ARG A 117 -11.97 -6.49 -10.04
CA ARG A 117 -12.50 -5.93 -11.29
C ARG A 117 -12.06 -6.71 -12.52
N LYS A 118 -10.77 -7.05 -12.57
CA LYS A 118 -10.18 -7.69 -13.75
C LYS A 118 -10.64 -9.13 -13.95
N ARG A 119 -10.89 -9.85 -12.85
CA ARG A 119 -11.29 -11.26 -12.90
C ARG A 119 -12.51 -11.38 -13.81
N PRO A 120 -12.42 -12.04 -14.98
CA PRO A 120 -13.59 -12.27 -15.78
C PRO A 120 -14.53 -13.13 -14.94
N ASN A 121 -15.82 -12.77 -14.92
CA ASN A 121 -16.86 -13.70 -14.51
C ASN A 121 -16.73 -14.94 -15.41
N ASN A 122 -16.02 -15.97 -14.96
CA ASN A 122 -16.19 -17.33 -15.45
C ASN A 122 -17.54 -17.84 -14.94
N SER A 123 -18.61 -17.13 -15.31
CA SER A 123 -19.97 -17.62 -15.30
C SER A 123 -20.28 -17.98 -16.75
N LYS A 124 -19.88 -19.20 -17.09
CA LYS A 124 -20.61 -20.17 -17.91
C LYS A 124 -19.77 -21.44 -18.03
#